data_AF-E1Z967-F1
#
_entry.id   AF-E1Z967-F1
#
_cell.length_a   1.000
_cell.length_b   1.000
_cell.length_c   1.000
_cell.angle_alpha   90.00
_cell.angle_beta   90.00
_cell.angle_gamma   90.00
#
_symmetry.space_group_name_H-M   'P 1'
#
loop_
_entity.id
_entity.type
_entity.pdbx_description
1 polymer ?
#
loop_
_entity_poly.entity_id
_entity_poly.type
_entity_poly.pdbx_seq_one_letter_code
_entity_poly.pdbx_strand_id
1 'polypeptide(L)'
;MGKHGKSGTPLKINPRRSRGNSECMEELNAFFTCMAKSIDVEDKCVAERRALTNCATAAARKGKTANTINYHLQRISRMLRR
;
A
#
# COMPACT_ATOMS: atom_id res chain seq x y z
N MET A 1 -10.72 33.10 -38.67
CA MET A 1 -11.15 31.81 -38.08
C MET A 1 -10.68 31.75 -36.63
N GLY A 2 -11.50 32.16 -35.67
CA GLY A 2 -11.13 32.17 -34.25
C GLY A 2 -12.00 31.19 -33.47
N LYS A 3 -11.42 30.08 -33.00
CA LYS A 3 -12.08 29.19 -32.03
C LYS A 3 -11.37 29.32 -30.68
N HIS A 4 -11.93 30.16 -29.82
CA HIS A 4 -11.67 30.09 -28.39
C HIS A 4 -12.43 28.90 -27.82
N GLY A 5 -11.70 28.03 -27.14
CA GLY A 5 -12.25 26.99 -26.28
C GLY A 5 -11.10 26.45 -25.44
N LYS A 6 -10.78 27.15 -24.34
CA LYS A 6 -9.74 26.73 -23.38
C LYS A 6 -10.07 25.32 -22.92
N SER A 7 -9.40 24.32 -23.49
CA SER A 7 -9.52 22.93 -23.06
C SER A 7 -8.89 22.81 -21.68
N GLY A 8 -9.68 23.05 -20.64
CA GLY A 8 -9.24 22.96 -19.25
C GLY A 8 -8.54 21.62 -19.01
N THR A 9 -7.37 21.70 -18.39
CA THR A 9 -6.55 20.56 -18.00
C THR A 9 -7.42 19.55 -17.23
N PRO A 10 -7.40 18.26 -17.58
CA PRO A 10 -8.20 17.26 -16.88
C PRO A 10 -7.82 17.23 -15.40
N LEU A 11 -8.83 17.28 -14.54
CA LEU A 11 -8.67 17.18 -13.10
C LEU A 11 -8.06 15.81 -12.78
N LYS A 12 -6.81 15.80 -12.32
CA LYS A 12 -6.06 14.60 -11.96
C LYS A 12 -5.24 14.89 -10.72
N ILE A 13 -5.08 13.88 -9.88
CA ILE A 13 -4.14 13.91 -8.77
C ILE A 13 -3.10 12.81 -8.96
N ASN A 14 -1.93 13.00 -8.38
CA ASN A 14 -1.00 11.92 -8.16
C ASN A 14 -1.30 11.37 -6.76
N PRO A 15 -2.11 10.30 -6.61
CA PRO A 15 -2.40 9.77 -5.30
C PRO A 15 -1.08 9.35 -4.66
N ARG A 16 -0.72 10.03 -3.55
CA ARG A 16 0.43 9.61 -2.76
C ARG A 16 0.15 8.16 -2.36
N ARG A 17 1.03 7.25 -2.78
CA ARG A 17 0.96 5.87 -2.34
C ARG A 17 1.04 5.91 -0.83
N SER A 18 -0.08 5.70 -0.15
CA SER A 18 -0.03 5.37 1.27
C SER A 18 0.91 4.17 1.33
N ARG A 19 2.04 4.32 2.03
CA ARG A 19 2.81 3.15 2.42
C ARG A 19 1.82 2.40 3.29
N GLY A 20 1.16 1.39 2.72
CA GLY A 20 0.12 0.63 3.40
C GLY A 20 0.63 0.23 4.76
N ASN A 21 -0.28 0.08 5.74
CA ASN A 21 0.06 -0.45 7.06
C ASN A 21 1.06 -1.58 6.85
N SER A 22 2.26 -1.35 7.36
CA SER A 22 3.42 -2.20 7.17
C SER A 22 3.04 -3.60 7.62
N GLU A 23 2.72 -4.44 6.63
CA GLU A 23 2.17 -5.76 6.85
C GLU A 23 3.23 -6.56 7.61
N CYS A 24 2.80 -7.31 8.62
CA CYS A 24 3.66 -8.15 9.45
C CYS A 24 4.57 -7.43 10.45
N MET A 25 4.36 -6.14 10.73
CA MET A 25 5.22 -5.43 11.71
C MET A 25 5.08 -5.95 13.14
N GLU A 26 3.90 -6.44 13.52
CA GLU A 26 3.70 -7.00 14.85
C GLU A 26 4.51 -8.29 15.02
N GLU A 27 4.43 -9.18 14.04
CA GLU A 27 5.17 -10.43 13.96
C GLU A 27 6.68 -10.18 13.84
N LEU A 28 7.08 -9.14 13.11
CA LEU A 28 8.49 -8.73 12.98
C LEU A 28 9.03 -8.26 14.33
N ASN A 29 8.28 -7.41 15.04
CA ASN A 29 8.67 -6.93 16.36
C ASN A 29 8.72 -8.06 17.39
N ALA A 30 7.77 -9.01 17.34
CA ALA A 30 7.77 -10.18 18.19
C ALA A 30 9.03 -11.05 17.96
N PHE A 31 9.38 -11.29 16.70
CA PHE A 31 10.59 -12.03 16.35
C PHE A 31 11.86 -11.33 16.84
N PHE A 32 12.01 -10.01 16.62
CA PHE A 32 13.15 -9.26 17.14
C PHE A 32 13.22 -9.22 18.67
N THR A 33 12.06 -9.14 19.33
CA THR A 33 12.01 -9.21 20.79
C THR A 33 12.49 -10.56 21.31
N CYS A 34 12.17 -11.65 20.60
CA CYS A 34 12.68 -12.99 20.94
C CYS A 34 14.19 -13.09 20.68
N MET A 35 14.67 -12.59 19.54
CA MET A 35 16.10 -12.56 19.20
C MET A 35 16.92 -11.78 20.23
N ALA A 36 16.40 -10.64 20.70
CA ALA A 36 17.09 -9.82 21.69
C ALA A 36 17.28 -10.53 23.05
N LYS A 37 16.45 -11.54 23.34
CA LYS A 37 16.46 -12.28 24.61
C LYS A 37 17.20 -13.62 24.54
N SER A 38 17.49 -14.13 23.34
CA SER A 38 17.99 -15.49 23.14
C SER A 38 19.26 -15.49 22.29
N ILE A 39 20.28 -16.22 22.76
CA ILE A 39 21.50 -16.47 21.97
C ILE A 39 21.23 -17.55 20.90
N ASP A 40 20.36 -18.50 21.22
CA ASP A 40 19.95 -19.59 20.34
C ASP A 40 18.59 -19.28 19.69
N VAL A 41 18.66 -18.49 18.62
CA VAL A 41 17.48 -17.95 17.92
C VAL A 41 16.73 -19.02 17.14
N GLU A 42 17.42 -20.06 16.67
CA GLU A 42 16.85 -21.06 15.77
C GLU A 42 15.85 -21.97 16.46
N ASP A 43 16.14 -22.37 17.69
CA ASP A 43 15.24 -23.20 18.48
C ASP A 43 14.25 -22.37 19.30
N LYS A 44 14.71 -21.28 19.95
CA LYS A 44 13.87 -20.53 20.91
C LYS A 44 12.87 -19.58 20.26
N CYS A 45 13.15 -19.09 19.04
CA CYS A 45 12.28 -18.14 18.33
C CYS A 45 11.57 -18.77 17.14
N VAL A 46 11.46 -20.11 17.10
CA VAL A 46 10.88 -20.83 15.95
C VAL A 46 9.41 -20.49 15.74
N ALA A 47 8.66 -20.23 16.82
CA ALA A 47 7.24 -19.88 16.76
C ALA A 47 7.03 -18.50 16.13
N GLU A 48 7.77 -17.50 16.61
CA GLU A 48 7.75 -16.12 16.12
C GLU A 48 8.26 -16.05 14.67
N ARG A 49 9.31 -16.82 14.34
CA ARG A 49 9.81 -16.97 12.98
C ARG A 49 8.74 -17.53 12.03
N ARG A 50 8.02 -18.56 12.46
CA ARG A 50 6.92 -19.16 11.67
C ARG A 50 5.77 -18.17 11.48
N ALA A 51 5.37 -17.44 12.54
CA ALA A 51 4.34 -16.41 12.46
C ALA A 51 4.72 -15.32 11.44
N LEU A 52 5.94 -14.79 11.52
CA LEU A 52 6.46 -13.80 10.59
C LEU A 52 6.50 -14.33 9.15
N THR A 53 6.94 -15.57 8.94
CA THR A 53 6.99 -16.20 7.61
C THR A 53 5.59 -16.37 7.01
N ASN A 54 4.63 -16.81 7.82
CA ASN A 54 3.24 -16.96 7.38
C ASN A 54 2.62 -15.61 6.99
N CYS A 55 2.86 -14.57 7.80
CA CYS A 55 2.38 -13.25 7.46
C CYS A 55 3.04 -12.73 6.17
N ALA A 56 4.37 -12.85 6.04
CA ALA A 56 5.10 -12.35 4.88
C ALA A 56 4.65 -13.03 3.57
N THR A 57 4.39 -14.34 3.61
CA THR A 57 3.85 -15.08 2.46
C THR A 57 2.43 -14.67 2.11
N ALA A 58 1.58 -14.36 3.10
CA ALA A 58 0.25 -13.82 2.87
C ALA A 58 0.29 -12.40 2.28
N ALA A 59 1.15 -11.54 2.81
CA ALA A 59 1.36 -10.17 2.31
C ALA A 59 1.90 -10.18 0.87
N ALA A 60 2.84 -11.07 0.55
CA ALA A 60 3.37 -11.22 -0.81
C ALA A 60 2.30 -11.64 -1.83
N ARG A 61 1.27 -12.38 -1.39
CA ARG A 61 0.11 -12.77 -2.23
C ARG A 61 -0.91 -11.65 -2.40
N LYS A 62 -0.86 -10.60 -1.58
CA LYS A 62 -1.81 -9.49 -1.64
C LYS A 62 -1.49 -8.62 -2.86
N GLY A 63 -2.38 -8.66 -3.85
CA GLY A 63 -2.26 -7.85 -5.05
C GLY A 63 -2.32 -6.35 -4.76
N LYS A 64 -1.77 -5.55 -5.68
CA LYS A 64 -1.87 -4.08 -5.61
C LYS A 64 -3.34 -3.67 -5.77
N THR A 65 -3.90 -2.99 -4.78
CA THR A 65 -5.23 -2.37 -4.91
C THR A 65 -5.14 -1.19 -5.88
N ALA A 66 -5.87 -1.26 -7.01
CA ALA A 66 -5.92 -0.18 -7.98
C ALA A 66 -6.69 1.03 -7.41
N ASN A 67 -6.07 2.21 -7.44
CA ASN A 67 -6.73 3.45 -7.04
C ASN A 67 -7.45 4.08 -8.26
N THR A 68 -8.77 4.22 -8.17
CA THR A 68 -9.62 4.73 -9.26
C THR A 68 -9.91 6.23 -9.16
N ILE A 69 -9.27 6.98 -8.26
CA ILE A 69 -9.59 8.40 -8.02
C ILE A 69 -9.52 9.27 -9.29
N ASN A 70 -8.54 9.04 -10.15
CA ASN A 70 -8.40 9.80 -11.40
C ASN A 70 -9.54 9.51 -12.39
N TYR A 71 -10.10 8.30 -12.38
CA TYR A 71 -11.28 7.99 -13.19
C TYR A 71 -12.49 8.83 -12.74
N HIS A 72 -12.72 8.93 -11.42
CA HIS A 72 -13.81 9.73 -10.88
C HIS A 72 -13.61 11.24 -11.13
N LEU A 73 -12.40 11.75 -10.93
CA LEU A 73 -12.08 13.17 -11.19
C LEU A 73 -12.28 13.55 -12.66
N GLN A 74 -11.92 12.66 -13.59
CA GLN A 74 -12.17 12.89 -15.02
C GLN A 74 -13.66 12.94 -15.35
N ARG A 75 -14.47 12.06 -14.75
CA ARG A 75 -15.93 12.08 -14.93
C ARG A 75 -16.53 13.39 -14.42
N ILE A 76 -16.14 13.84 -13.22
CA ILE A 76 -16.57 15.12 -12.64
C ILE A 76 -16.16 16.30 -13.51
N SER A 77 -14.92 16.31 -14.00
CA SER A 77 -14.41 17.38 -14.87
C SER A 77 -15.19 17.52 -16.19
N ARG A 78 -15.82 16.45 -16.69
CA ARG A 78 -16.71 16.51 -17.87
C ARG A 78 -18.09 17.06 -17.52
N MET A 79 -18.61 16.74 -16.34
CA MET A 79 -19.90 17.26 -15.86
C MET A 79 -19.83 18.75 -15.58
N LEU A 80 -18.75 19.24 -14.95
CA LEU A 80 -18.54 20.67 -14.67
C LEU A 80 -18.28 21.53 -15.92
N ARG A 81 -18.01 20.91 -17.08
CA ARG A 81 -17.79 21.59 -18.36
C ARG A 81 -19.06 21.69 -19.21
N ARG A 82 -20.17 21.10 -18.76
CA ARG A 82 -21.51 21.32 -19.33
C ARG A 82 -22.19 22.43 -18.55
#